data_AF-A0A2N8MSA2-F1
#
_entry.id   AF-A0A2N8MSA2-F1
#
_cell.length_a   1.000
_cell.length_b   1.000
_cell.length_c   1.000
_cell.angle_alpha   90.00
_cell.angle_beta   90.00
_cell.angle_gamma   90.00
#
_symmetry.space_group_name_H-M   'P 1'
#
loop_
_entity.id
_entity.type
_entity.pdbx_description
1 polymer ?
#
loop_
_entity_poly.entity_id
_entity_poly.type
_entity_poly.pdbx_seq_one_letter_code
_entity_poly.pdbx_strand_id
1 'polypeptide(L)'
;MTAEPCETPIPSALTHAVRRWRDHGEPSQPASRWSRGSWLKRLPEHHSFLDALPEHIDRAEATRYAERATTPEGAEGAFLVAMIWGYGSVGYGAWRTARVLAENPHAVDRLAEVALVARDRGGVAAFHDLAARPLRYLGVAFGTKYLRFVTTALAPADAGAPILDAVVRRWLATHAGLRLDIDAWRPAVYEKYVALLGSWSEKLDLTVDTVEQMIFRSAISQEGSALWGEQWASSDESGSPTQLAEAALLELERLFDTADTARAQEARSHLDELARIIPRGWAPETRQPPRDV
;
A
#
# COMPACT_ATOMS: atom_id res chain seq x y z
N MET A 1 -34.50 20.21 -16.93
CA MET A 1 -33.72 20.37 -15.67
C MET A 1 -32.61 19.33 -15.68
N THR A 2 -31.48 19.67 -16.29
CA THR A 2 -30.24 18.89 -16.16
C THR A 2 -29.66 19.21 -14.79
N ALA A 3 -29.67 18.22 -13.88
CA ALA A 3 -28.93 18.33 -12.64
C ALA A 3 -27.45 18.50 -13.00
N GLU A 4 -26.84 19.63 -12.62
CA GLU A 4 -25.40 19.76 -12.68
C GLU A 4 -24.76 18.61 -11.88
N PRO A 5 -23.72 17.96 -12.41
CA PRO A 5 -23.04 16.90 -11.67
C PRO A 5 -22.53 17.49 -10.36
N CYS A 6 -23.00 16.92 -9.24
CA CYS A 6 -22.58 17.32 -7.90
C CYS A 6 -21.06 17.08 -7.80
N GLU A 7 -20.30 18.15 -7.98
CA GLU A 7 -18.85 18.10 -8.04
C GLU A 7 -18.31 17.87 -6.62
N THR A 8 -17.56 16.78 -6.40
CA THR A 8 -17.03 16.47 -5.07
C THR A 8 -15.99 17.53 -4.69
N PRO A 9 -16.21 18.35 -3.65
CA PRO A 9 -15.28 19.40 -3.26
C PRO A 9 -13.97 18.79 -2.75
N ILE A 10 -12.87 19.52 -2.90
CA ILE A 10 -11.56 19.11 -2.37
C ILE A 10 -11.62 19.19 -0.84
N PRO A 11 -11.32 18.11 -0.11
CA PRO A 11 -11.30 18.16 1.35
C PRO A 11 -10.25 19.13 1.89
N SER A 12 -10.57 19.83 2.99
CA SER A 12 -9.64 20.75 3.66
C SER A 12 -8.33 20.06 4.07
N ALA A 13 -8.40 18.79 4.48
CA ALA A 13 -7.24 17.97 4.82
C ALA A 13 -6.26 17.78 3.65
N LEU A 14 -6.75 17.68 2.41
CA LEU A 14 -5.91 17.60 1.22
C LEU A 14 -5.32 18.98 0.89
N THR A 15 -6.14 20.04 0.96
CA THR A 15 -5.67 21.42 0.75
C THR A 15 -4.54 21.78 1.73
N HIS A 16 -4.67 21.42 3.00
CA HIS A 16 -3.63 21.65 4.01
C HIS A 16 -2.38 20.79 3.77
N ALA A 17 -2.53 19.54 3.30
CA ALA A 17 -1.39 18.70 2.96
C ALA A 17 -0.59 19.29 1.79
N VAL A 18 -1.27 19.70 0.72
CA VAL A 18 -0.65 20.33 -0.46
C VAL A 18 0.07 21.62 -0.09
N ARG A 19 -0.57 22.51 0.69
CA ARG A 19 0.06 23.76 1.14
C ARG A 19 1.34 23.49 1.92
N ARG A 20 1.27 22.64 2.95
CA ARG A 20 2.46 22.27 3.73
C ARG A 20 3.56 21.69 2.85
N TRP A 21 3.22 20.83 1.90
CA TRP A 21 4.19 20.24 0.99
C TRP A 21 4.89 21.28 0.12
N ARG A 22 4.14 22.22 -0.47
CA ARG A 22 4.69 23.35 -1.23
C ARG A 22 5.56 24.27 -0.37
N ASP A 23 5.10 24.60 0.84
CA ASP A 23 5.82 25.46 1.79
C ASP A 23 7.19 24.88 2.19
N HIS A 24 7.37 23.56 2.10
CA HIS A 24 8.64 22.86 2.38
C HIS A 24 9.47 22.57 1.13
N GLY A 25 9.16 23.19 0.00
CA GLY A 25 9.92 23.01 -1.26
C GLY A 25 9.64 21.69 -1.96
N GLU A 26 8.40 21.17 -1.83
CA GLU A 26 7.93 19.99 -2.55
C GLU A 26 8.79 18.72 -2.32
N PRO A 27 9.12 18.37 -1.06
CA PRO A 27 10.02 17.26 -0.79
C PRO A 27 9.45 15.93 -1.28
N SER A 28 10.33 15.08 -1.81
CA SER A 28 9.99 13.71 -2.21
C SER A 28 9.53 12.86 -1.03
N GLN A 29 8.85 11.75 -1.33
CA GLN A 29 8.53 10.76 -0.31
C GLN A 29 9.83 10.07 0.17
N PRO A 30 10.04 9.89 1.48
CA PRO A 30 11.19 9.16 2.01
C PRO A 30 11.26 7.72 1.48
N ALA A 31 12.48 7.20 1.36
CA ALA A 31 12.73 5.83 0.97
C ALA A 31 12.32 4.83 2.08
N SER A 32 11.80 3.67 1.69
CA SER A 32 11.44 2.59 2.60
C SER A 32 12.63 1.67 2.83
N ARG A 33 12.98 1.44 4.10
CA ARG A 33 13.90 0.38 4.52
C ARG A 33 13.19 -0.98 4.44
N TRP A 34 13.93 -2.05 4.16
CA TRP A 34 13.40 -3.40 4.08
C TRP A 34 14.32 -4.44 4.72
N SER A 35 13.75 -5.58 5.14
CA SER A 35 14.49 -6.65 5.79
C SER A 35 15.07 -7.64 4.78
N ARG A 36 16.24 -7.31 4.19
CA ARG A 36 16.89 -8.15 3.16
C ARG A 36 16.98 -9.63 3.56
N GLY A 37 17.35 -9.93 4.79
CA GLY A 37 17.46 -11.31 5.28
C GLY A 37 16.14 -12.10 5.22
N SER A 38 15.00 -11.46 5.53
CA SER A 38 13.67 -12.11 5.42
C SER A 38 13.34 -12.48 3.97
N TRP A 39 13.66 -11.56 3.04
CA TRP A 39 13.43 -11.75 1.61
C TRP A 39 14.33 -12.82 1.01
N LEU A 40 15.65 -12.79 1.30
CA LEU A 40 16.60 -13.82 0.87
C LEU A 40 16.17 -15.21 1.35
N LYS A 41 15.73 -15.34 2.61
CA LYS A 41 15.28 -16.63 3.15
C LYS A 41 14.07 -17.21 2.40
N ARG A 42 13.19 -16.35 1.86
CA ARG A 42 11.92 -16.77 1.25
C ARG A 42 11.98 -16.89 -0.27
N LEU A 43 12.94 -16.23 -0.90
CA LEU A 43 13.13 -16.17 -2.35
C LEU A 43 14.57 -16.56 -2.70
N PRO A 44 14.96 -17.84 -2.50
CA PRO A 44 16.34 -18.30 -2.70
C PRO A 44 16.81 -18.17 -4.15
N GLU A 45 15.91 -18.32 -5.10
CA GLU A 45 16.18 -18.20 -6.54
C GLU A 45 16.52 -16.76 -6.95
N HIS A 46 16.18 -15.78 -6.11
CA HIS A 46 16.35 -14.34 -6.37
C HIS A 46 17.50 -13.71 -5.59
N HIS A 47 18.37 -14.51 -4.95
CA HIS A 47 19.46 -13.98 -4.10
C HIS A 47 20.33 -12.94 -4.80
N SER A 48 20.80 -13.25 -6.02
CA SER A 48 21.66 -12.34 -6.78
C SER A 48 20.99 -10.99 -7.06
N PHE A 49 19.69 -11.00 -7.34
CA PHE A 49 18.90 -9.79 -7.54
C PHE A 49 18.73 -9.02 -6.23
N LEU A 50 18.32 -9.70 -5.16
CA LEU A 50 18.04 -9.09 -3.86
C LEU A 50 19.28 -8.52 -3.16
N ASP A 51 20.45 -9.14 -3.35
CA ASP A 51 21.73 -8.65 -2.82
C ASP A 51 22.20 -7.39 -3.54
N ALA A 52 21.85 -7.23 -4.82
CA ALA A 52 22.17 -6.04 -5.61
C ALA A 52 21.26 -4.84 -5.30
N LEU A 53 20.13 -5.05 -4.62
CA LEU A 53 19.21 -3.96 -4.27
C LEU A 53 19.78 -3.08 -3.14
N PRO A 54 19.58 -1.75 -3.22
CA PRO A 54 19.97 -0.85 -2.13
C PRO A 54 19.18 -1.15 -0.85
N GLU A 55 19.71 -0.71 0.30
CA GLU A 55 19.05 -0.91 1.60
C GLU A 55 17.72 -0.15 1.75
N HIS A 56 17.56 0.90 0.95
CA HIS A 56 16.39 1.75 0.93
C HIS A 56 15.87 1.85 -0.49
N ILE A 57 14.57 1.67 -0.67
CA ILE A 57 13.88 1.78 -1.97
C ILE A 57 12.94 2.97 -1.88
N ASP A 58 13.10 3.96 -2.75
CA ASP A 58 12.12 5.03 -2.94
C ASP A 58 11.27 4.81 -4.20
N ARG A 59 10.38 5.77 -4.48
CA ARG A 59 9.53 5.70 -5.68
C ARG A 59 10.36 5.77 -6.97
N ALA A 60 11.47 6.51 -6.99
CA ALA A 60 12.28 6.67 -8.20
C ALA A 60 13.00 5.37 -8.54
N GLU A 61 13.60 4.72 -7.54
CA GLU A 61 14.26 3.44 -7.69
C GLU A 61 13.28 2.34 -8.11
N ALA A 62 12.11 2.26 -7.47
CA ALA A 62 11.08 1.31 -7.89
C ALA A 62 10.58 1.56 -9.33
N THR A 63 10.48 2.82 -9.75
CA THR A 63 10.14 3.18 -11.14
C THR A 63 11.25 2.73 -12.11
N ARG A 64 12.53 2.90 -11.75
CA ARG A 64 13.67 2.48 -12.57
C ARG A 64 13.66 0.98 -12.88
N TYR A 65 13.32 0.13 -11.91
CA TYR A 65 13.16 -1.30 -12.17
C TYR A 65 11.98 -1.60 -13.10
N ALA A 66 10.91 -0.81 -13.02
CA ALA A 66 9.71 -0.98 -13.85
C ALA A 66 9.92 -0.64 -15.33
N GLU A 67 10.99 0.08 -15.71
CA GLU A 67 11.35 0.36 -17.10
C GLU A 67 11.55 -0.92 -17.93
N ARG A 68 11.92 -2.03 -17.29
CA ARG A 68 12.17 -3.32 -17.95
C ARG A 68 10.98 -4.28 -17.90
N ALA A 69 9.85 -3.84 -17.34
CA ALA A 69 8.71 -4.71 -17.02
C ALA A 69 7.96 -5.29 -18.22
N THR A 70 8.33 -4.94 -19.46
CA THR A 70 7.70 -5.50 -20.68
C THR A 70 8.25 -6.88 -21.07
N THR A 71 9.23 -7.38 -20.33
CA THR A 71 9.77 -8.75 -20.43
C THR A 71 9.47 -9.52 -19.15
N PRO A 72 9.34 -10.86 -19.19
CA PRO A 72 9.15 -11.66 -17.98
C PRO A 72 10.19 -11.34 -16.90
N GLU A 73 11.49 -11.42 -17.21
CA GLU A 73 12.56 -11.21 -16.23
C GLU A 73 12.52 -9.79 -15.63
N GLY A 74 12.24 -8.79 -16.46
CA GLY A 74 12.10 -7.42 -15.97
C GLY A 74 10.81 -7.18 -15.18
N ALA A 75 9.72 -7.86 -15.52
CA ALA A 75 8.45 -7.78 -14.79
C ALA A 75 8.56 -8.38 -13.40
N GLU A 76 9.29 -9.49 -13.27
CA GLU A 76 9.61 -10.10 -11.99
C GLU A 76 10.41 -9.15 -11.11
N GLY A 77 11.49 -8.56 -11.64
CA GLY A 77 12.29 -7.57 -10.91
C GLY A 77 11.45 -6.36 -10.47
N ALA A 78 10.65 -5.79 -11.38
CA ALA A 78 9.75 -4.68 -11.09
C ALA A 78 8.72 -5.03 -10.02
N PHE A 79 8.14 -6.23 -10.07
CA PHE A 79 7.19 -6.71 -9.09
C PHE A 79 7.84 -6.87 -7.72
N LEU A 80 9.02 -7.51 -7.64
CA LEU A 80 9.76 -7.67 -6.38
C LEU A 80 10.05 -6.31 -5.74
N VAL A 81 10.57 -5.33 -6.50
CA VAL A 81 10.86 -3.99 -5.96
C VAL A 81 9.59 -3.26 -5.54
N ALA A 82 8.50 -3.36 -6.31
CA ALA A 82 7.21 -2.79 -5.92
C ALA A 82 6.69 -3.37 -4.59
N MET A 83 6.85 -4.69 -4.39
CA MET A 83 6.46 -5.35 -3.14
C MET A 83 7.39 -4.96 -1.99
N ILE A 84 8.70 -4.92 -2.20
CA ILE A 84 9.68 -4.48 -1.20
C ILE A 84 9.39 -3.04 -0.76
N TRP A 85 9.15 -2.14 -1.71
CA TRP A 85 8.76 -0.76 -1.42
C TRP A 85 7.46 -0.68 -0.63
N GLY A 86 6.45 -1.47 -1.03
CA GLY A 86 5.13 -1.47 -0.42
C GLY A 86 5.06 -2.09 0.97
N TYR A 87 5.83 -3.14 1.24
CA TYR A 87 5.90 -3.79 2.55
C TYR A 87 6.94 -3.16 3.48
N GLY A 88 8.03 -2.61 2.93
CA GLY A 88 9.16 -2.13 3.71
C GLY A 88 9.72 -3.22 4.63
N SER A 89 9.72 -2.94 5.94
CA SER A 89 10.22 -3.83 6.99
C SER A 89 9.22 -4.92 7.42
N VAL A 90 7.98 -4.90 6.94
CA VAL A 90 6.92 -5.81 7.36
C VAL A 90 7.28 -7.26 7.05
N GLY A 91 7.30 -8.11 8.09
CA GLY A 91 7.93 -9.43 8.06
C GLY A 91 7.30 -10.43 7.10
N TYR A 92 5.99 -10.37 6.88
CA TYR A 92 5.29 -11.32 6.00
C TYR A 92 5.31 -10.92 4.50
N GLY A 93 5.85 -9.75 4.14
CA GLY A 93 5.87 -9.27 2.76
C GLY A 93 6.58 -10.23 1.81
N ALA A 94 7.73 -10.75 2.24
CA ALA A 94 8.48 -11.77 1.52
C ALA A 94 7.66 -13.06 1.32
N TRP A 95 6.92 -13.49 2.34
CA TRP A 95 6.06 -14.68 2.26
C TRP A 95 4.90 -14.49 1.28
N ARG A 96 4.18 -13.35 1.32
CA ARG A 96 3.07 -13.09 0.37
C ARG A 96 3.59 -13.00 -1.07
N THR A 97 4.72 -12.32 -1.26
CA THR A 97 5.33 -12.16 -2.58
C THR A 97 5.76 -13.50 -3.16
N ALA A 98 6.45 -14.34 -2.37
CA ALA A 98 6.83 -15.69 -2.79
C ALA A 98 5.61 -16.55 -3.15
N ARG A 99 4.50 -16.42 -2.43
CA ARG A 99 3.26 -17.15 -2.75
C ARG A 99 2.61 -16.68 -4.05
N VAL A 100 2.63 -15.39 -4.35
CA VAL A 100 2.14 -14.89 -5.64
C VAL A 100 2.94 -15.52 -6.78
N LEU A 101 4.28 -15.55 -6.68
CA LEU A 101 5.13 -16.11 -7.73
C LEU A 101 5.00 -17.64 -7.84
N ALA A 102 4.98 -18.36 -6.72
CA ALA A 102 5.00 -19.82 -6.71
C ALA A 102 3.62 -20.47 -6.95
N GLU A 103 2.52 -19.85 -6.49
CA GLU A 103 1.18 -20.44 -6.57
C GLU A 103 0.34 -19.93 -7.76
N ASN A 104 0.92 -19.10 -8.63
CA ASN A 104 0.31 -18.71 -9.90
C ASN A 104 1.23 -19.15 -11.05
N PRO A 105 0.84 -20.20 -11.80
CA PRO A 105 1.57 -20.57 -13.01
C PRO A 105 1.66 -19.37 -13.96
N HIS A 106 2.84 -19.12 -14.54
CA HIS A 106 3.07 -17.99 -15.44
C HIS A 106 2.83 -16.61 -14.81
N ALA A 107 2.98 -16.47 -13.48
CA ALA A 107 2.82 -15.18 -12.78
C ALA A 107 3.63 -14.06 -13.43
N VAL A 108 4.88 -14.37 -13.77
CA VAL A 108 5.84 -13.41 -14.34
C VAL A 108 5.45 -13.00 -15.77
N ASP A 109 5.05 -13.95 -16.61
CA ASP A 109 4.52 -13.66 -17.94
C ASP A 109 3.28 -12.76 -17.85
N ARG A 110 2.38 -13.08 -16.88
CA ARG A 110 1.16 -12.30 -16.65
C ARG A 110 1.46 -10.86 -16.20
N LEU A 111 2.46 -10.66 -15.35
CA LEU A 111 2.90 -9.32 -14.94
C LEU A 111 3.44 -8.53 -16.15
N ALA A 112 4.24 -9.18 -17.01
CA ALA A 112 4.76 -8.55 -18.23
C ALA A 112 3.64 -8.16 -19.21
N GLU A 113 2.62 -9.02 -19.39
CA GLU A 113 1.42 -8.70 -20.17
C GLU A 113 0.71 -7.44 -19.63
N VAL A 114 0.54 -7.34 -18.32
CA VAL A 114 -0.10 -6.18 -17.68
C VAL A 114 0.74 -4.91 -17.87
N ALA A 115 2.06 -5.02 -17.80
CA ALA A 115 2.96 -3.90 -18.07
C ALA A 115 2.89 -3.42 -19.53
N LEU A 116 2.73 -4.34 -20.49
CA LEU A 116 2.48 -3.99 -21.89
C LEU A 116 1.15 -3.23 -22.04
N VAL A 117 0.09 -3.68 -21.36
CA VAL A 117 -1.19 -2.95 -21.34
C VAL A 117 -1.04 -1.57 -20.71
N ALA A 118 -0.28 -1.45 -19.63
CA ALA A 118 -0.01 -0.17 -18.97
C ALA A 118 0.71 0.81 -19.90
N ARG A 119 1.72 0.34 -20.63
CA ARG A 119 2.44 1.13 -21.64
C ARG A 119 1.50 1.60 -22.75
N ASP A 120 0.70 0.69 -23.31
CA ASP A 120 -0.04 0.94 -24.55
C ASP A 120 -1.38 1.64 -24.32
N ARG A 121 -2.01 1.43 -23.16
CA ARG A 121 -3.39 1.85 -22.87
C ARG A 121 -3.57 2.54 -21.51
N GLY A 122 -2.49 2.73 -20.75
CA GLY A 122 -2.51 3.43 -19.48
C GLY A 122 -3.02 2.61 -18.29
N GLY A 123 -3.00 3.24 -17.11
CA GLY A 123 -3.23 2.56 -15.82
C GLY A 123 -4.62 1.98 -15.60
N VAL A 124 -5.68 2.68 -16.04
CA VAL A 124 -7.05 2.17 -15.90
C VAL A 124 -7.25 0.90 -16.74
N ALA A 125 -6.73 0.88 -17.97
CA ALA A 125 -6.81 -0.30 -18.82
C ALA A 125 -5.98 -1.47 -18.24
N ALA A 126 -4.82 -1.19 -17.66
CA ALA A 126 -4.00 -2.20 -17.01
C ALA A 126 -4.66 -2.76 -15.73
N PHE A 127 -5.36 -1.92 -14.97
CA PHE A 127 -6.17 -2.37 -13.85
C PHE A 127 -7.29 -3.31 -14.31
N HIS A 128 -8.03 -2.94 -15.37
CA HIS A 128 -9.05 -3.81 -15.96
C HIS A 128 -8.49 -5.15 -16.39
N ASP A 129 -7.35 -5.14 -17.09
CA ASP A 129 -6.69 -6.33 -17.57
C ASP A 129 -6.30 -7.25 -16.39
N LEU A 130 -5.62 -6.71 -15.37
CA LEU A 130 -5.25 -7.47 -14.18
C LEU A 130 -6.49 -7.95 -13.40
N ALA A 131 -7.55 -7.16 -13.30
CA ALA A 131 -8.79 -7.53 -12.64
C ALA A 131 -9.54 -8.68 -13.34
N ALA A 132 -9.43 -8.79 -14.67
CA ALA A 132 -10.06 -9.85 -15.44
C ALA A 132 -9.39 -11.22 -15.22
N ARG A 133 -8.09 -11.24 -14.96
CA ARG A 133 -7.30 -12.43 -14.63
C ARG A 133 -6.36 -12.13 -13.46
N PRO A 134 -6.91 -12.02 -12.22
CA PRO A 134 -6.13 -11.62 -11.07
C PRO A 134 -5.18 -12.73 -10.64
N LEU A 135 -3.98 -12.35 -10.20
CA LEU A 135 -3.06 -13.29 -9.57
C LEU A 135 -3.56 -13.58 -8.15
N ARG A 136 -3.67 -14.86 -7.81
CA ARG A 136 -4.03 -15.32 -6.47
C ARG A 136 -3.04 -14.75 -5.47
N TYR A 137 -3.56 -14.29 -4.32
CA TYR A 137 -2.82 -13.61 -3.25
C TYR A 137 -2.32 -12.20 -3.56
N LEU A 138 -2.47 -11.71 -4.79
CA LEU A 138 -2.20 -10.31 -5.11
C LEU A 138 -3.48 -9.49 -4.94
N GLY A 139 -3.58 -8.79 -3.80
CA GLY A 139 -4.68 -7.86 -3.52
C GLY A 139 -4.54 -6.53 -4.25
N VAL A 140 -5.64 -5.78 -4.34
CA VAL A 140 -5.73 -4.46 -5.02
C VAL A 140 -4.66 -3.48 -4.52
N ALA A 141 -4.40 -3.46 -3.21
CA ALA A 141 -3.43 -2.53 -2.60
C ALA A 141 -2.00 -2.71 -3.11
N PHE A 142 -1.57 -3.94 -3.38
CA PHE A 142 -0.23 -4.24 -3.88
C PHE A 142 -0.19 -4.29 -5.40
N GLY A 143 -1.25 -4.78 -6.02
CA GLY A 143 -1.37 -4.74 -7.48
C GLY A 143 -1.39 -3.30 -8.01
N THR A 144 -2.07 -2.35 -7.35
CA THR A 144 -2.01 -0.93 -7.75
C THR A 144 -0.65 -0.27 -7.50
N LYS A 145 0.16 -0.76 -6.54
CA LYS A 145 1.57 -0.34 -6.41
C LYS A 145 2.40 -0.76 -7.61
N TYR A 146 2.27 -2.02 -8.05
CA TYR A 146 2.91 -2.48 -9.28
C TYR A 146 2.47 -1.65 -10.49
N LEU A 147 1.15 -1.46 -10.67
CA LEU A 147 0.59 -0.66 -11.75
C LEU A 147 1.10 0.79 -11.74
N ARG A 148 1.21 1.42 -10.56
CA ARG A 148 1.79 2.75 -10.42
C ARG A 148 3.18 2.80 -11.01
N PHE A 149 4.08 1.88 -10.62
CA PHE A 149 5.46 1.91 -11.11
C PHE A 149 5.57 1.64 -12.61
N VAL A 150 4.86 0.64 -13.14
CA VAL A 150 4.93 0.36 -14.59
C VAL A 150 4.29 1.45 -15.44
N THR A 151 3.22 2.09 -14.97
CA THR A 151 2.61 3.21 -15.71
C THR A 151 3.50 4.44 -15.68
N THR A 152 4.07 4.80 -14.52
CA THR A 152 5.03 5.90 -14.45
C THR A 152 6.27 5.65 -15.32
N ALA A 153 6.75 4.41 -15.41
CA ALA A 153 7.94 4.08 -16.18
C ALA A 153 7.71 3.97 -17.69
N LEU A 154 6.53 3.50 -18.11
CA LEU A 154 6.30 3.06 -19.50
C LEU A 154 5.26 3.89 -20.26
N ALA A 155 4.30 4.51 -19.57
CA ALA A 155 3.25 5.32 -20.20
C ALA A 155 3.73 6.77 -20.41
N PRO A 156 2.99 7.60 -21.17
CA PRO A 156 3.31 9.01 -21.32
C PRO A 156 3.46 9.74 -19.98
N ALA A 157 4.19 10.85 -19.98
CA ALA A 157 4.37 11.68 -18.79
C ALA A 157 3.02 11.99 -18.11
N ASP A 158 3.03 11.97 -16.78
CA ASP A 158 1.87 12.21 -15.91
C ASP A 158 0.74 11.16 -15.95
N ALA A 159 0.92 10.05 -16.69
CA ALA A 159 -0.05 8.94 -16.74
C ALA A 159 0.08 7.90 -15.61
N GLY A 160 0.77 8.23 -14.52
CA GLY A 160 0.96 7.35 -13.36
C GLY A 160 -0.36 6.94 -12.72
N ALA A 161 -0.61 5.63 -12.65
CA ALA A 161 -1.79 5.08 -12.01
C ALA A 161 -1.72 5.31 -10.48
N PRO A 162 -2.73 5.93 -9.85
CA PRO A 162 -2.70 6.15 -8.41
C PRO A 162 -2.85 4.82 -7.66
N ILE A 163 -2.13 4.70 -6.55
CA ILE A 163 -2.21 3.55 -5.64
C ILE A 163 -3.55 3.61 -4.89
N LEU A 164 -4.22 2.47 -4.74
CA LEU A 164 -5.43 2.35 -3.93
C LEU A 164 -5.22 1.30 -2.85
N ASP A 165 -4.85 1.75 -1.65
CA ASP A 165 -4.67 0.89 -0.48
C ASP A 165 -5.57 1.28 0.70
N ALA A 166 -5.44 0.55 1.81
CA ALA A 166 -6.27 0.75 2.98
C ALA A 166 -6.11 2.15 3.60
N VAL A 167 -4.93 2.76 3.51
CA VAL A 167 -4.66 4.11 4.05
C VAL A 167 -5.41 5.14 3.22
N VAL A 168 -5.25 5.09 1.89
CA VAL A 168 -5.96 5.98 0.96
C VAL A 168 -7.47 5.79 1.07
N ARG A 169 -7.95 4.54 1.09
CA ARG A 169 -9.38 4.21 1.26
C ARG A 169 -9.96 4.80 2.54
N ARG A 170 -9.26 4.63 3.68
CA ARG A 170 -9.71 5.15 4.98
C ARG A 170 -9.76 6.67 4.96
N TRP A 171 -8.73 7.31 4.42
CA TRP A 171 -8.69 8.76 4.28
C TRP A 171 -9.86 9.29 3.43
N LEU A 172 -10.15 8.67 2.29
CA LEU A 172 -11.27 9.06 1.42
C LEU A 172 -12.63 8.88 2.11
N ALA A 173 -12.80 7.81 2.89
CA ALA A 173 -14.03 7.59 3.65
C ALA A 173 -14.24 8.69 4.71
N THR A 174 -13.16 9.10 5.40
CA THR A 174 -13.19 10.12 6.45
C THR A 174 -13.39 11.53 5.90
N HIS A 175 -12.65 11.90 4.85
CA HIS A 175 -12.57 13.30 4.42
C HIS A 175 -13.41 13.63 3.18
N ALA A 176 -13.78 12.63 2.38
CA ALA A 176 -14.58 12.81 1.17
C ALA A 176 -15.90 12.04 1.19
N GLY A 177 -16.19 11.30 2.28
CA GLY A 177 -17.38 10.45 2.38
C GLY A 177 -17.40 9.28 1.37
N LEU A 178 -16.30 9.04 0.66
CA LEU A 178 -16.21 8.04 -0.39
C LEU A 178 -15.72 6.72 0.19
N ARG A 179 -16.64 5.76 0.29
CA ARG A 179 -16.32 4.38 0.68
C ARG A 179 -16.04 3.55 -0.57
N LEU A 180 -14.83 3.03 -0.67
CA LEU A 180 -14.39 2.15 -1.76
C LEU A 180 -14.21 0.73 -1.22
N ASP A 181 -14.76 -0.27 -1.92
CA ASP A 181 -14.47 -1.68 -1.65
C ASP A 181 -13.20 -2.07 -2.39
N ILE A 182 -12.15 -2.42 -1.64
CA ILE A 182 -10.83 -2.81 -2.18
C ILE A 182 -10.48 -4.27 -1.90
N ASP A 183 -11.40 -5.02 -1.28
CA ASP A 183 -11.21 -6.44 -0.93
C ASP A 183 -11.33 -7.33 -2.18
N ALA A 184 -11.84 -6.77 -3.29
CA ALA A 184 -11.95 -7.42 -4.58
C ALA A 184 -11.50 -6.50 -5.72
N TRP A 185 -11.02 -7.12 -6.80
CA TRP A 185 -10.68 -6.43 -8.04
C TRP A 185 -11.94 -5.93 -8.76
N ARG A 186 -12.30 -4.66 -8.53
CA ARG A 186 -13.51 -4.02 -9.08
C ARG A 186 -13.16 -2.83 -9.97
N PRO A 187 -13.13 -2.98 -11.30
CA PRO A 187 -12.73 -1.89 -12.19
C PRO A 187 -13.54 -0.61 -12.04
N ALA A 188 -14.87 -0.71 -11.90
CA ALA A 188 -15.73 0.46 -11.69
C ALA A 188 -15.41 1.24 -10.40
N VAL A 189 -14.93 0.56 -9.35
CA VAL A 189 -14.50 1.22 -8.10
C VAL A 189 -13.19 1.98 -8.33
N TYR A 190 -12.24 1.36 -9.04
CA TYR A 190 -10.96 1.99 -9.36
C TYR A 190 -11.12 3.16 -10.33
N GLU A 191 -11.97 3.05 -11.35
CA GLU A 191 -12.30 4.15 -12.27
C GLU A 191 -12.89 5.35 -11.53
N LYS A 192 -13.84 5.11 -10.63
CA LYS A 192 -14.43 6.16 -9.79
C LYS A 192 -13.37 6.86 -8.93
N TYR A 193 -12.44 6.09 -8.38
CA TYR A 193 -11.32 6.62 -7.61
C TYR A 193 -10.38 7.48 -8.47
N VAL A 194 -9.95 6.97 -9.64
CA VAL A 194 -9.08 7.70 -10.57
C VAL A 194 -9.75 8.98 -11.07
N ALA A 195 -11.03 8.93 -11.44
CA ALA A 195 -11.78 10.10 -11.89
C ALA A 195 -11.90 11.18 -10.80
N LEU A 196 -12.13 10.78 -9.55
CA LEU A 196 -12.16 11.71 -8.43
C LEU A 196 -10.80 12.41 -8.27
N LEU A 197 -9.71 11.64 -8.26
CA LEU A 197 -8.36 12.20 -8.14
C LEU A 197 -8.00 13.09 -9.33
N GLY A 198 -8.43 12.74 -10.55
CA GLY A 198 -8.32 13.59 -11.73
C GLY A 198 -8.97 14.95 -11.54
N SER A 199 -10.20 14.98 -11.03
CA SER A 199 -10.89 16.26 -10.76
C SER A 199 -10.17 17.14 -9.72
N TRP A 200 -9.51 16.53 -8.73
CA TRP A 200 -8.73 17.26 -7.75
C TRP A 200 -7.35 17.67 -8.28
N SER A 201 -6.75 16.83 -9.12
CA SER A 201 -5.48 17.09 -9.82
C SER A 201 -5.58 18.35 -10.67
N GLU A 202 -6.63 18.48 -11.49
CA GLU A 202 -6.89 19.68 -12.31
C GLU A 202 -7.01 20.95 -11.45
N LYS A 203 -7.74 20.88 -10.34
CA LYS A 203 -7.99 22.04 -9.47
C LYS A 203 -6.79 22.44 -8.61
N LEU A 204 -5.90 21.50 -8.31
CA LEU A 204 -4.72 21.73 -7.48
C LEU A 204 -3.46 22.02 -8.31
N ASP A 205 -3.53 21.86 -9.63
CA ASP A 205 -2.38 21.91 -10.54
C ASP A 205 -1.29 20.93 -10.10
N LEU A 206 -1.67 19.65 -9.99
CA LEU A 206 -0.83 18.52 -9.59
C LEU A 206 -1.13 17.32 -10.47
N THR A 207 -0.22 16.35 -10.57
CA THR A 207 -0.54 15.06 -11.19
C THR A 207 -1.43 14.21 -10.28
N VAL A 208 -2.13 13.24 -10.86
CA VAL A 208 -2.94 12.27 -10.10
C VAL A 208 -2.09 11.48 -9.09
N ASP A 209 -0.85 11.10 -9.45
CA ASP A 209 0.10 10.43 -8.55
C ASP A 209 0.50 11.33 -7.37
N THR A 210 0.69 12.63 -7.60
CA THR A 210 1.00 13.59 -6.52
C THR A 210 -0.21 13.81 -5.61
N VAL A 211 -1.44 13.87 -6.15
CA VAL A 211 -2.64 13.94 -5.32
C VAL A 211 -2.78 12.71 -4.42
N GLU A 212 -2.59 11.50 -4.95
CA GLU A 212 -2.53 10.26 -4.16
C GLU A 212 -1.48 10.36 -3.05
N GLN A 213 -0.29 10.85 -3.39
CA GLN A 213 0.80 10.97 -2.42
C GLN A 213 0.43 11.93 -1.29
N MET A 214 -0.23 13.04 -1.61
CA MET A 214 -0.66 14.02 -0.61
C MET A 214 -1.76 13.46 0.28
N ILE A 215 -2.67 12.63 -0.25
CA ILE A 215 -3.65 11.89 0.54
C ILE A 215 -2.93 10.94 1.52
N PHE A 216 -2.00 10.13 1.02
CA PHE A 216 -1.22 9.20 1.84
C PHE A 216 -0.46 9.93 2.95
N ARG A 217 0.26 11.01 2.61
CA ARG A 217 1.00 11.85 3.57
C ARG A 217 0.09 12.53 4.59
N SER A 218 -1.07 12.99 4.17
CA SER A 218 -2.07 13.57 5.06
C SER A 218 -2.52 12.56 6.10
N ALA A 219 -2.87 11.34 5.65
CA ALA A 219 -3.32 10.24 6.50
C ALA A 219 -2.27 9.86 7.56
N ILE A 220 -1.03 9.63 7.17
CA ILE A 220 0.06 9.27 8.12
C ILE A 220 0.39 10.43 9.09
N SER A 221 0.15 11.69 8.70
CA SER A 221 0.44 12.85 9.54
C SER A 221 -0.65 13.15 10.58
N GLN A 222 -1.92 12.85 10.29
CA GLN A 222 -3.06 13.16 11.19
C GLN A 222 -3.37 12.03 12.18
N GLU A 223 -3.12 10.78 11.82
CA GLU A 223 -3.38 9.62 12.70
C GLU A 223 -2.24 9.34 13.69
N GLY A 224 -1.26 10.24 13.80
CA GLY A 224 -0.08 10.07 14.63
C GLY A 224 0.97 9.16 13.97
N SER A 225 2.13 9.75 13.68
CA SER A 225 3.36 9.06 13.24
C SER A 225 3.70 7.82 14.10
N ALA A 226 3.29 7.84 15.38
CA ALA A 226 3.58 6.78 16.35
C ALA A 226 2.91 5.43 16.07
N LEU A 227 1.80 5.36 15.31
CA LEU A 227 1.13 4.08 15.00
C LEU A 227 1.47 3.52 13.62
N TRP A 228 1.96 4.35 12.69
CA TRP A 228 2.03 3.97 11.28
C TRP A 228 3.36 4.29 10.57
N GLY A 229 4.15 5.25 11.06
CA GLY A 229 5.38 5.72 10.41
C GLY A 229 6.67 5.34 11.15
N GLU A 230 6.68 5.44 12.48
CA GLU A 230 7.88 5.22 13.29
C GLU A 230 8.07 3.77 13.74
N GLN A 231 6.98 3.00 13.88
CA GLN A 231 7.05 1.58 14.25
C GLN A 231 7.51 0.68 13.08
N TRP A 232 7.55 1.18 11.84
CA TRP A 232 8.00 0.41 10.67
C TRP A 232 9.46 0.70 10.29
N ALA A 233 10.06 1.77 10.80
CA ALA A 233 11.47 2.10 10.54
C ALA A 233 12.39 1.80 11.74
N SER A 234 11.85 1.78 12.96
CA SER A 234 12.59 1.41 14.16
C SER A 234 12.37 -0.07 14.49
N SER A 235 13.32 -0.90 14.11
CA SER A 235 13.56 -2.17 14.79
C SER A 235 14.35 -1.89 16.07
N ASP A 236 13.72 -1.24 17.05
CA ASP A 236 14.10 -1.36 18.45
C ASP A 236 12.89 -1.92 19.20
N GLU A 237 13.09 -3.08 19.84
CA GLU A 237 12.13 -3.77 20.72
C GLU A 237 11.82 -2.95 21.98
N SER A 238 11.27 -1.75 21.84
CA SER A 238 11.03 -0.79 22.93
C SER A 238 9.57 -0.30 23.01
N GLY A 239 8.64 -1.00 22.37
CA GLY A 239 7.20 -0.81 22.57
C GLY A 239 6.71 -1.55 23.81
N SER A 240 5.70 -0.99 24.51
CA SER A 240 5.01 -1.76 25.55
C SER A 240 4.33 -3.01 24.95
N PRO A 241 4.15 -4.10 25.71
CA PRO A 241 3.51 -5.33 25.22
C PRO A 241 2.15 -5.08 24.54
N THR A 242 1.38 -4.13 25.06
CA THR A 242 0.09 -3.70 24.49
C THR A 242 0.26 -3.09 23.09
N GLN A 243 1.24 -2.21 22.89
CA GLN A 243 1.49 -1.57 21.59
C GLN A 243 2.02 -2.56 20.55
N LEU A 244 2.85 -3.52 20.96
CA LEU A 244 3.31 -4.60 20.08
C LEU A 244 2.15 -5.51 19.67
N ALA A 245 1.20 -5.77 20.56
CA ALA A 245 0.06 -6.61 20.28
C ALA A 245 -1.02 -5.90 19.44
N GLU A 246 -1.25 -4.61 19.67
CA GLU A 246 -2.11 -3.78 18.80
C GLU A 246 -1.52 -3.71 17.37
N ALA A 247 -0.21 -3.53 17.24
CA ALA A 247 0.47 -3.58 15.95
C ALA A 247 0.32 -4.95 15.27
N ALA A 248 0.49 -6.05 16.01
CA ALA A 248 0.29 -7.40 15.50
C ALA A 248 -1.16 -7.69 15.11
N LEU A 249 -2.16 -7.14 15.80
CA LEU A 249 -3.56 -7.25 15.41
C LEU A 249 -3.86 -6.53 14.10
N LEU A 250 -3.37 -5.31 13.95
CA LEU A 250 -3.46 -4.56 12.69
C LEU A 250 -2.73 -5.29 11.55
N GLU A 251 -1.64 -5.97 11.88
CA GLU A 251 -0.90 -6.83 10.96
C GLU A 251 -1.74 -8.04 10.50
N LEU A 252 -2.47 -8.66 11.43
CA LEU A 252 -3.38 -9.77 11.16
C LEU A 252 -4.66 -9.32 10.44
N GLU A 253 -5.23 -8.16 10.76
CA GLU A 253 -6.38 -7.61 10.01
C GLU A 253 -6.04 -7.45 8.53
N ARG A 254 -4.85 -6.91 8.23
CA ARG A 254 -4.32 -6.79 6.86
C ARG A 254 -3.99 -8.13 6.21
N LEU A 255 -3.75 -9.17 7.02
CA LEU A 255 -3.58 -10.54 6.52
C LEU A 255 -4.92 -11.08 6.00
N PHE A 256 -6.04 -10.72 6.63
CA PHE A 256 -7.38 -11.17 6.24
C PHE A 256 -7.99 -10.40 5.07
N ASP A 257 -7.52 -9.18 4.78
CA ASP A 257 -7.96 -8.40 3.60
C ASP A 257 -7.63 -9.05 2.23
N THR A 258 -6.89 -10.17 2.20
CA THR A 258 -6.74 -10.98 0.97
C THR A 258 -7.01 -12.48 1.17
N ALA A 259 -7.62 -12.86 2.28
CA ALA A 259 -8.01 -14.24 2.53
C ALA A 259 -9.38 -14.54 1.88
N ASP A 260 -9.70 -15.83 1.74
CA ASP A 260 -11.05 -16.28 1.37
C ASP A 260 -12.10 -15.63 2.29
N THR A 261 -13.14 -15.05 1.71
CA THR A 261 -14.06 -14.10 2.36
C THR A 261 -14.73 -14.69 3.60
N ALA A 262 -15.03 -16.00 3.59
CA ALA A 262 -15.62 -16.69 4.73
C ALA A 262 -14.62 -16.86 5.89
N ARG A 263 -13.38 -17.24 5.59
CA ARG A 263 -12.30 -17.41 6.58
C ARG A 263 -11.77 -16.08 7.10
N ALA A 264 -11.77 -15.06 6.25
CA ALA A 264 -11.45 -13.68 6.64
C ALA A 264 -12.46 -13.15 7.65
N GLN A 265 -13.76 -13.42 7.45
CA GLN A 265 -14.83 -12.99 8.36
C GLN A 265 -14.76 -13.72 9.71
N GLU A 266 -14.53 -15.03 9.69
CA GLU A 266 -14.35 -15.84 10.92
C GLU A 266 -13.12 -15.35 11.71
N ALA A 267 -11.99 -15.14 11.03
CA ALA A 267 -10.79 -14.69 11.70
C ALA A 267 -10.88 -13.25 12.22
N ARG A 268 -11.59 -12.34 11.52
CA ARG A 268 -11.89 -10.99 12.02
C ARG A 268 -12.64 -11.05 13.36
N SER A 269 -13.57 -11.97 13.53
CA SER A 269 -14.27 -12.15 14.83
C SER A 269 -13.34 -12.55 15.98
N HIS A 270 -12.28 -13.31 15.68
CA HIS A 270 -11.25 -13.69 16.66
C HIS A 270 -10.28 -12.54 16.93
N LEU A 271 -9.95 -11.72 15.92
CA LEU A 271 -9.14 -10.52 16.11
C LEU A 271 -9.87 -9.48 16.97
N ASP A 272 -11.17 -9.27 16.75
CA ASP A 272 -12.00 -8.37 17.57
C ASP A 272 -12.02 -8.81 19.04
N GLU A 273 -11.99 -10.12 19.29
CA GLU A 273 -11.94 -10.66 20.66
C GLU A 273 -10.54 -10.48 21.27
N LEU A 274 -9.47 -10.74 20.52
CA LEU A 274 -8.10 -10.47 20.97
C LEU A 274 -7.88 -8.98 21.27
N ALA A 275 -8.43 -8.09 20.43
CA ALA A 275 -8.37 -6.64 20.64
C ALA A 275 -9.05 -6.19 21.94
N ARG A 276 -10.09 -6.90 22.38
CA ARG A 276 -10.76 -6.64 23.67
C ARG A 276 -9.96 -7.14 24.87
N ILE A 277 -9.17 -8.20 24.70
CA ILE A 277 -8.42 -8.86 25.78
C ILE A 277 -7.09 -8.14 26.04
N ILE A 278 -6.41 -7.66 25.01
CA ILE A 278 -5.09 -7.04 25.10
C ILE A 278 -5.01 -5.88 26.12
N PRO A 279 -5.97 -4.93 26.18
CA PRO A 279 -5.98 -3.87 27.19
C PRO A 279 -6.18 -4.40 28.62
N ARG A 280 -6.79 -5.58 28.78
CA ARG A 280 -7.15 -6.19 30.07
C ARG A 280 -6.06 -7.12 30.61
N GLY A 281 -5.30 -7.77 29.73
CA GLY A 281 -4.27 -8.75 30.09
C GLY A 281 -2.90 -8.17 30.43
N TRP A 282 -2.60 -6.93 29.99
CA TRP A 282 -1.30 -6.28 30.19
C TRP A 282 -1.37 -4.93 30.93
N ALA A 283 -2.47 -4.65 31.63
CA ALA A 283 -2.47 -3.57 32.59
C ALA A 283 -1.39 -3.86 33.66
N PRO A 284 -0.49 -2.92 34.00
CA PRO A 284 0.50 -3.14 35.04
C PRO A 284 -0.24 -3.41 36.35
N GLU A 285 0.01 -4.57 36.97
CA GLU A 285 -0.44 -4.83 38.33
C GLU A 285 0.02 -3.67 39.22
N THR A 286 -0.93 -2.88 39.71
CA THR A 286 -0.68 -1.90 40.76
C THR A 286 -0.20 -2.66 41.98
N ARG A 287 1.12 -2.73 42.17
CA ARG A 287 1.71 -3.20 43.43
C ARG A 287 1.19 -2.29 44.53
N GLN A 288 0.36 -2.85 45.41
CA GLN A 288 0.02 -2.22 46.67
C GLN A 288 1.31 -2.01 47.47
N PRO A 289 1.59 -0.79 47.97
CA PRO A 289 2.73 -0.58 48.84
C PRO A 289 2.57 -1.42 50.12
N PRO A 290 3.68 -1.91 50.70
CA PRO A 290 3.64 -2.72 51.91
C PRO A 290 2.96 -1.93 53.04
N ARG A 291 2.09 -2.60 53.79
CA ARG A 291 1.56 -2.07 55.05
C ARG A 291 2.70 -2.06 56.06
N ASP A 292 3.12 -0.87 56.46
CA ASP A 292 4.03 -0.69 57.58
C ASP A 292 3.37 -1.22 58.87
N VAL A 293 4.17 -1.94 59.66
CA VAL A 293 3.88 -2.44 61.02
C VAL A 293 4.30 -1.40 62.04
#